data_AF-A0A1H5TPH3-F1
#
_entry.id   AF-A0A1H5TPH3-F1
#
_cell.length_a   1.000
_cell.length_b   1.000
_cell.length_c   1.000
_cell.angle_alpha   90.00
_cell.angle_beta   90.00
_cell.angle_gamma   90.00
#
_symmetry.space_group_name_H-M   'P 1'
#
loop_
_entity.id
_entity.type
_entity.pdbx_description
1 polymer ?
#
loop_
_entity_poly.entity_id
_entity_poly.type
_entity_poly.pdbx_seq_one_letter_code
_entity_poly.pdbx_strand_id
1 'polypeptide(L)'
;MNAPTPDGTLAVIDGVRRVHYDGYWIKVYDPPADSLTAKKQLIQALTRRLFNHVEHGINIPGKRLDDARRTYEAEQDPARKRVKGAMFAGALFNRATDIFTKLVELQELGIEIDSDNALMRECGLCLREALTLGRLVLHRSGDEGIDELWGEPFRAFSIPVEAFYESRYIKIAQALRDLDRIAGAMAGAFGSTPLFRGIEPLIADFVRLAKIKCETLRTDSEIFDVWADFVVASERLAAIAPGLSPASSAHERQLASDGMRLILQGRDLLTDITRARVTMPKSAREYIARCETFTALAQGATYAPFTTIGERR
;
A
#
# COMPACT_ATOMS: atom_id res chain seq x y z
N MET A 1 -11.25 14.27 30.66
CA MET A 1 -10.77 13.96 29.30
C MET A 1 -9.27 14.15 29.31
N ASN A 2 -8.49 13.10 29.07
CA ASN A 2 -7.04 13.23 28.97
C ASN A 2 -6.69 14.06 27.73
N ALA A 3 -5.69 14.93 27.82
CA ALA A 3 -5.23 15.69 26.67
C ALA A 3 -4.74 14.72 25.56
N PRO A 4 -4.99 15.02 24.28
CA PRO A 4 -4.50 14.20 23.19
C PRO A 4 -2.97 14.16 23.20
N THR A 5 -2.39 12.97 23.03
CA THR A 5 -0.95 12.77 22.93
C THR A 5 -0.41 13.52 21.70
N PRO A 6 0.59 14.42 21.85
CA PRO A 6 1.18 15.11 20.70
C PRO A 6 1.90 14.17 19.74
N ASP A 7 1.91 14.50 18.46
CA ASP A 7 2.74 13.80 17.48
C ASP A 7 4.23 13.96 17.77
N GLY A 8 5.01 12.91 17.48
CA GLY A 8 6.42 12.80 17.84
C GLY A 8 6.69 12.39 19.29
N THR A 9 5.64 12.21 20.12
CA THR A 9 5.82 11.74 21.50
C THR A 9 6.41 10.32 21.50
N LEU A 10 7.50 10.12 22.25
CA LEU A 10 8.13 8.82 22.45
C LEU A 10 7.67 8.17 23.76
N ALA A 11 7.43 6.86 23.72
CA ALA A 11 7.13 6.06 24.91
C ALA A 11 7.65 4.63 24.75
N VAL A 12 7.80 3.93 25.87
CA VAL A 12 8.02 2.47 25.89
C VAL A 12 6.69 1.81 26.23
N ILE A 13 6.19 0.97 25.32
CA ILE A 13 4.91 0.26 25.44
C ILE A 13 5.21 -1.22 25.20
N ASP A 14 4.87 -2.07 26.16
CA ASP A 14 5.17 -3.51 26.14
C ASP A 14 6.66 -3.82 25.86
N GLY A 15 7.55 -3.01 26.43
CA GLY A 15 9.00 -3.13 26.26
C GLY A 15 9.53 -2.64 24.90
N VAL A 16 8.67 -2.11 24.02
CA VAL A 16 9.06 -1.62 22.69
C VAL A 16 9.04 -0.08 22.67
N ARG A 17 10.11 0.54 22.18
CA ARG A 17 10.16 1.99 21.93
C ARG A 17 9.22 2.34 20.76
N ARG A 18 8.25 3.21 21.02
CA ARG A 18 7.24 3.64 20.05
C ARG A 18 7.16 5.16 19.96
N VAL A 19 6.76 5.65 18.80
CA VAL A 19 6.49 7.07 18.52
C VAL A 19 5.03 7.26 18.15
N HIS A 20 4.39 8.30 18.68
CA HIS A 20 3.01 8.63 18.42
C HIS A 20 2.86 9.50 17.17
N TYR A 21 2.01 9.09 16.22
CA TYR A 21 1.58 9.89 15.07
C TYR A 21 0.14 9.56 14.69
N ASP A 22 -0.68 10.57 14.39
CA ASP A 22 -2.04 10.39 13.86
C ASP A 22 -2.94 9.48 14.74
N GLY A 23 -2.67 9.38 16.05
CA GLY A 23 -3.39 8.51 16.99
C GLY A 23 -2.83 7.09 17.12
N TYR A 24 -1.70 6.78 16.48
CA TYR A 24 -1.08 5.46 16.48
C TYR A 24 0.30 5.48 17.12
N TRP A 25 0.62 4.44 17.88
CA TRP A 25 1.96 4.21 18.43
C TRP A 25 2.75 3.25 17.54
N ILE A 26 3.71 3.78 16.79
CA ILE A 26 4.49 3.04 15.80
C ILE A 26 5.83 2.60 16.39
N LYS A 27 6.22 1.34 16.19
CA LYS A 27 7.54 0.78 16.54
C LYS A 27 8.66 1.62 15.92
N VAL A 28 9.56 2.12 16.77
CA VAL A 28 10.73 2.91 16.36
C VAL A 28 11.89 1.97 16.05
N TYR A 29 12.51 2.18 14.90
CA TYR A 29 13.78 1.56 14.51
C TYR A 29 14.89 2.59 14.59
N ASP A 30 16.06 2.17 15.05
CA ASP A 30 17.25 3.01 14.96
C ASP A 30 17.58 3.24 13.48
N PRO A 31 17.68 4.50 13.02
CA PRO A 31 18.13 4.78 11.67
C PRO A 31 19.57 4.27 11.51
N PRO A 32 19.94 3.74 10.34
CA PRO A 32 21.32 3.38 10.08
C PRO A 32 22.18 4.66 10.10
N ALA A 33 23.49 4.49 10.30
CA ALA A 33 24.43 5.59 10.27
C ALA A 33 24.26 6.42 8.98
N ASP A 34 24.39 7.75 9.08
CA ASP A 34 24.31 8.64 7.92
C ASP A 34 25.60 8.55 7.08
N SER A 35 25.76 7.41 6.42
CA SER A 35 26.87 7.08 5.55
C SER A 35 26.38 6.79 4.14
N LEU A 36 27.26 6.97 3.15
CA LEU A 36 26.96 6.70 1.76
C LEU A 36 26.66 5.23 1.51
N THR A 37 27.36 4.32 2.19
CA THR A 37 27.09 2.88 2.14
C THR A 37 25.68 2.56 2.66
N ALA A 38 25.25 3.17 3.77
CA ALA A 38 23.89 3.01 4.29
C ALA A 38 22.84 3.59 3.33
N LYS A 39 23.10 4.77 2.75
CA LYS A 39 22.23 5.37 1.70
C LYS A 39 22.13 4.48 0.46
N LYS A 40 23.23 3.87 0.02
CA LYS A 40 23.26 2.90 -1.10
C LYS A 40 22.36 1.71 -0.81
N GLN A 41 22.51 1.09 0.35
CA GLN A 41 21.68 -0.05 0.76
C GLN A 41 20.21 0.34 0.88
N LEU A 42 19.92 1.52 1.43
CA LEU A 42 18.56 2.05 1.55
C LEU A 42 17.94 2.27 0.16
N ILE A 43 18.60 2.99 -0.74
CA ILE A 43 18.10 3.23 -2.11
C ILE A 43 17.85 1.89 -2.81
N GLN A 44 18.78 0.94 -2.77
CA GLN A 44 18.58 -0.40 -3.36
C GLN A 44 17.39 -1.16 -2.76
N ALA A 45 17.14 -1.04 -1.45
CA ALA A 45 15.96 -1.62 -0.82
C ALA A 45 14.66 -0.94 -1.29
N LEU A 46 14.66 0.40 -1.41
CA LEU A 46 13.51 1.17 -1.90
C LEU A 46 13.24 0.90 -3.39
N THR A 47 14.26 0.81 -4.24
CA THR A 47 14.17 0.39 -5.65
C THR A 47 13.46 -0.97 -5.76
N ARG A 48 13.90 -1.95 -4.98
CA ARG A 48 13.28 -3.28 -4.95
C ARG A 48 11.84 -3.21 -4.44
N ARG A 49 11.55 -2.39 -3.44
CA ARG A 49 10.18 -2.22 -2.94
C ARG A 49 9.29 -1.63 -4.03
N LEU A 50 9.69 -0.52 -4.64
CA LEU A 50 8.95 0.13 -5.72
C LEU A 50 8.55 -0.87 -6.82
N PHE A 51 9.52 -1.55 -7.43
CA PHE A 51 9.24 -2.46 -8.55
C PHE A 51 8.46 -3.73 -8.17
N ASN A 52 8.38 -4.08 -6.88
CA ASN A 52 7.54 -5.19 -6.41
C ASN A 52 6.05 -4.83 -6.28
N HIS A 53 5.73 -3.53 -6.29
CA HIS A 53 4.39 -2.99 -6.04
C HIS A 53 3.74 -2.34 -7.25
N VAL A 54 4.48 -2.16 -8.33
CA VAL A 54 3.99 -1.53 -9.56
C VAL A 54 3.74 -2.56 -10.66
N GLU A 55 3.10 -2.14 -11.74
CA GLU A 55 2.87 -2.94 -12.94
C GLU A 55 4.10 -3.74 -13.40
N HIS A 56 3.87 -4.98 -13.82
CA HIS A 56 4.92 -5.83 -14.36
C HIS A 56 5.49 -5.26 -15.68
N GLY A 57 6.77 -5.51 -15.93
CA GLY A 57 7.43 -5.13 -17.19
C GLY A 57 7.96 -3.69 -17.25
N ILE A 58 7.71 -2.86 -16.22
CA ILE A 58 8.18 -1.46 -16.22
C ILE A 58 9.60 -1.28 -15.64
N ASN A 59 10.18 -2.32 -15.03
CA ASN A 59 11.55 -2.31 -14.50
C ASN A 59 12.58 -2.36 -15.64
N ILE A 60 12.71 -1.26 -16.38
CA ILE A 60 13.58 -1.14 -17.55
C ILE A 60 15.00 -0.75 -17.14
N PRO A 61 16.05 -1.43 -17.62
CA PRO A 61 17.43 -1.08 -17.30
C PRO A 61 17.78 0.37 -17.66
N GLY A 62 18.55 1.07 -16.81
CA GLY A 62 18.94 2.46 -17.01
C GLY A 62 19.76 2.72 -18.28
N LYS A 63 20.48 1.71 -18.78
CA LYS A 63 21.18 1.78 -20.08
C LYS A 63 20.25 1.91 -21.30
N ARG A 64 18.95 1.63 -21.15
CA ARG A 64 17.93 1.75 -22.20
C ARG A 64 17.12 3.04 -22.12
N LEU A 65 17.60 4.03 -21.36
CA LEU A 65 16.91 5.30 -21.14
C LEU A 65 16.46 5.98 -22.44
N ASP A 66 17.36 6.08 -23.42
CA ASP A 66 17.06 6.78 -24.68
C ASP A 66 16.05 6.00 -25.55
N ASP A 67 16.09 4.67 -25.52
CA ASP A 67 15.07 3.83 -26.17
C ASP A 67 13.70 4.09 -25.53
N ALA A 68 13.64 4.09 -24.19
CA ALA A 68 12.40 4.30 -23.46
C ALA A 68 11.84 5.71 -23.73
N ARG A 69 12.70 6.75 -23.70
CA ARG A 69 12.33 8.13 -24.03
C ARG A 69 11.77 8.23 -25.45
N ARG A 70 12.51 7.76 -26.46
CA ARG A 70 12.08 7.81 -27.87
C ARG A 70 10.75 7.12 -28.10
N THR A 71 10.57 5.93 -27.54
CA THR A 71 9.33 5.16 -27.73
C THR A 71 8.13 5.81 -27.07
N TYR A 72 8.31 6.45 -25.90
CA TYR A 72 7.28 7.22 -25.20
C TYR A 72 6.88 8.47 -25.98
N GLU A 73 7.85 9.26 -26.44
CA GLU A 73 7.62 10.50 -27.17
C GLU A 73 6.91 10.27 -28.51
N ALA A 74 7.32 9.23 -29.25
CA ALA A 74 6.73 8.88 -30.55
C ALA A 74 5.33 8.26 -30.45
N GLU A 75 4.92 7.74 -29.29
CA GLU A 75 3.61 7.12 -29.12
C GLU A 75 2.49 8.15 -29.14
N GLN A 76 1.43 7.85 -29.90
CA GLN A 76 0.26 8.71 -30.04
C GLN A 76 -0.99 8.09 -29.41
N ASP A 77 -1.04 6.76 -29.30
CA ASP A 77 -2.13 6.10 -28.60
C ASP A 77 -2.04 6.38 -27.09
N PRO A 78 -3.05 7.00 -26.46
CA PRO A 78 -2.96 7.40 -25.05
C PRO A 78 -2.74 6.24 -24.08
N ALA A 79 -3.37 5.09 -24.33
CA ALA A 79 -3.27 3.92 -23.46
C ALA A 79 -1.87 3.32 -23.50
N ARG A 80 -1.29 3.18 -24.70
CA ARG A 80 0.10 2.73 -24.90
C ARG A 80 1.10 3.77 -24.41
N LYS A 81 0.82 5.06 -24.59
CA LYS A 81 1.70 6.15 -24.13
C LYS A 81 1.84 6.15 -22.63
N ARG A 82 0.77 5.87 -21.88
CA ARG A 82 0.83 5.67 -20.41
C ARG A 82 1.81 4.55 -20.05
N VAL A 83 1.67 3.37 -20.65
CA VAL A 83 2.54 2.21 -20.37
C VAL A 83 3.99 2.51 -20.72
N LYS A 84 4.24 3.12 -21.87
CA LYS A 84 5.60 3.53 -22.25
C LYS A 84 6.17 4.62 -21.34
N GLY A 85 5.32 5.51 -20.83
CA GLY A 85 5.68 6.49 -19.80
C GLY A 85 6.10 5.81 -18.50
N ALA A 86 5.40 4.76 -18.08
CA ALA A 86 5.78 3.94 -16.93
C ALA A 86 7.13 3.21 -17.13
N MET A 87 7.35 2.64 -18.33
CA MET A 87 8.65 2.05 -18.70
C MET A 87 9.77 3.09 -18.70
N PHE A 88 9.49 4.31 -19.16
CA PHE A 88 10.43 5.42 -19.17
C PHE A 88 10.75 5.90 -17.74
N ALA A 89 9.75 5.99 -16.86
CA ALA A 89 9.96 6.24 -15.43
C ALA A 89 10.89 5.19 -14.81
N GLY A 90 10.67 3.90 -15.12
CA GLY A 90 11.54 2.82 -14.66
C GLY A 90 12.99 2.92 -15.15
N ALA A 91 13.18 3.30 -16.43
CA ALA A 91 14.52 3.51 -16.99
C ALA A 91 15.25 4.70 -16.35
N LEU A 92 14.56 5.82 -16.12
CA LEU A 92 15.10 6.97 -15.37
C LEU A 92 15.51 6.57 -13.95
N PHE A 93 14.63 5.85 -13.27
CA PHE A 93 14.84 5.44 -11.90
C PHE A 93 16.04 4.48 -11.76
N ASN A 94 16.16 3.51 -12.67
CA ASN A 94 17.33 2.63 -12.71
C ASN A 94 18.61 3.37 -13.11
N ARG A 95 18.54 4.34 -14.03
CA ARG A 95 19.70 5.19 -14.35
C ARG A 95 20.20 5.94 -13.12
N ALA A 96 19.30 6.53 -12.32
CA ALA A 96 19.68 7.19 -11.08
C ALA A 96 20.34 6.22 -10.08
N THR A 97 19.78 5.02 -9.94
CA THR A 97 20.34 3.96 -9.07
C THR A 97 21.73 3.52 -9.53
N ASP A 98 21.95 3.39 -10.84
CA ASP A 98 23.24 3.05 -11.44
C ASP A 98 24.30 4.14 -11.14
N ILE A 99 23.94 5.41 -11.37
CA ILE A 99 24.82 6.55 -11.09
C ILE A 99 25.19 6.60 -9.61
N PHE A 100 24.19 6.51 -8.72
CA PHE A 100 24.42 6.56 -7.28
C PHE A 100 25.34 5.43 -6.82
N THR A 101 25.14 4.22 -7.34
CA THR A 101 25.97 3.07 -7.03
C THR A 101 27.44 3.33 -7.36
N LYS A 102 27.72 3.96 -8.51
CA LYS A 102 29.08 4.30 -8.95
C LYS A 102 29.69 5.44 -8.13
N LEU A 103 28.91 6.42 -7.71
CA LEU A 103 29.39 7.50 -6.85
C LEU A 103 29.89 6.97 -5.51
N VAL A 104 29.13 6.06 -4.88
CA VAL A 104 29.55 5.44 -3.62
C VAL A 104 30.82 4.60 -3.80
N GLU A 105 30.92 3.84 -4.90
CA GLU A 105 32.14 3.06 -5.20
C GLU A 105 33.38 3.94 -5.39
N LEU A 106 33.25 5.12 -5.99
CA LEU A 106 34.36 6.08 -6.12
C LEU A 106 34.77 6.63 -4.76
N GLN A 107 33.82 6.97 -3.89
CA GLN A 107 34.11 7.46 -2.54
C GLN A 107 34.75 6.39 -1.65
N GLU A 108 34.37 5.12 -1.82
CA GLU A 108 35.02 3.98 -1.14
C GLU A 108 36.50 3.84 -1.53
N LEU A 109 36.91 4.35 -2.69
CA LEU A 109 38.32 4.44 -3.12
C LEU A 109 39.03 5.71 -2.61
N GLY A 110 38.37 6.54 -1.80
CA GLY A 110 38.91 7.79 -1.27
C GLY A 110 38.79 8.99 -2.21
N ILE A 111 38.00 8.90 -3.29
CA ILE A 111 37.76 10.03 -4.18
C ILE A 111 36.71 10.94 -3.56
N GLU A 112 37.06 12.20 -3.32
CA GLU A 112 36.11 13.20 -2.85
C GLU A 112 35.12 13.58 -3.95
N ILE A 113 33.83 13.58 -3.63
CA ILE A 113 32.74 13.93 -4.54
C ILE A 113 31.99 15.10 -3.93
N ASP A 114 32.05 16.25 -4.60
CA ASP A 114 31.28 17.42 -4.21
C ASP A 114 29.76 17.18 -4.39
N SER A 115 28.97 17.82 -3.54
CA SER A 115 27.53 17.96 -3.71
C SER A 115 27.11 18.49 -5.09
N ASP A 116 27.91 19.36 -5.71
CA ASP A 116 27.68 19.89 -7.06
C ASP A 116 28.35 19.05 -8.17
N ASN A 117 28.65 17.78 -7.89
CA ASN A 117 29.19 16.88 -8.90
C ASN A 117 28.17 16.67 -10.05
N ALA A 118 28.64 16.65 -11.30
CA ALA A 118 27.78 16.49 -12.47
C ALA A 118 26.94 15.21 -12.46
N LEU A 119 27.47 14.11 -11.95
CA LEU A 119 26.75 12.85 -11.78
C LEU A 119 25.70 12.94 -10.66
N MET A 120 25.97 13.68 -9.58
CA MET A 120 24.98 13.95 -8.54
C MET A 120 23.79 14.74 -9.11
N ARG A 121 24.06 15.76 -9.94
CA ARG A 121 23.01 16.51 -10.64
C ARG A 121 22.19 15.62 -11.58
N GLU A 122 22.86 14.81 -12.41
CA GLU A 122 22.19 13.88 -13.33
C GLU A 122 21.30 12.86 -12.59
N CYS A 123 21.79 12.33 -11.46
CA CYS A 123 21.02 11.44 -10.59
C CYS A 123 19.74 12.14 -10.10
N GLY A 124 19.86 13.37 -9.60
CA GLY A 124 18.72 14.18 -9.15
C GLY A 124 17.72 14.49 -10.27
N LEU A 125 18.19 14.79 -11.49
CA LEU A 125 17.35 14.99 -12.67
C LEU A 125 16.54 13.73 -12.99
N CYS A 126 17.22 12.57 -13.04
CA CYS A 126 16.58 11.28 -13.30
C CYS A 126 15.49 10.96 -12.28
N LEU A 127 15.77 11.11 -10.98
CA LEU A 127 14.78 10.83 -9.93
C LEU A 127 13.57 11.77 -9.98
N ARG A 128 13.78 13.05 -10.31
CA ARG A 128 12.69 14.03 -10.42
C ARG A 128 11.80 13.76 -11.64
N GLU A 129 12.40 13.45 -12.79
CA GLU A 129 11.65 13.07 -13.99
C GLU A 129 10.91 11.74 -13.76
N ALA A 130 11.55 10.75 -13.11
CA ALA A 130 10.93 9.49 -12.72
C ALA A 130 9.73 9.69 -11.79
N LEU A 131 9.84 10.57 -10.79
CA LEU A 131 8.72 10.91 -9.90
C LEU A 131 7.54 11.51 -10.66
N THR A 132 7.82 12.32 -11.68
CA THR A 132 6.78 12.97 -12.49
C THR A 132 6.02 11.95 -13.34
N LEU A 133 6.76 11.07 -14.01
CA LEU A 133 6.19 10.01 -14.84
C LEU A 133 5.62 8.84 -14.01
N GLY A 134 6.08 8.68 -12.76
CA GLY A 134 5.59 7.68 -11.81
C GLY A 134 4.08 7.74 -11.60
N ARG A 135 3.48 8.92 -11.76
CA ARG A 135 2.01 9.14 -11.71
C ARG A 135 1.23 8.39 -12.80
N LEU A 136 1.90 7.94 -13.87
CA LEU A 136 1.31 7.13 -14.94
C LEU A 136 1.25 5.63 -14.59
N VAL A 137 1.96 5.24 -13.53
CA VAL A 137 2.18 3.84 -13.16
C VAL A 137 1.07 3.41 -12.21
N LEU A 138 0.48 2.26 -12.49
CA LEU A 138 -0.53 1.66 -11.62
C LEU A 138 0.13 0.76 -10.58
N HIS A 139 -0.58 0.51 -9.48
CA HIS A 139 -0.24 -0.59 -8.59
C HIS A 139 -0.31 -1.92 -9.37
N ARG A 140 0.42 -2.95 -8.93
CA ARG A 140 0.41 -4.28 -9.56
C ARG A 140 -0.96 -4.94 -9.64
N SER A 141 -1.93 -4.49 -8.83
CA SER A 141 -3.34 -4.91 -8.92
C SER A 141 -4.05 -4.37 -10.15
N GLY A 142 -3.52 -3.31 -10.78
CA GLY A 142 -4.18 -2.53 -11.82
C GLY A 142 -4.98 -1.34 -11.30
N ASP A 143 -5.03 -1.12 -9.98
CA ASP A 143 -5.70 0.02 -9.35
C ASP A 143 -4.83 1.28 -9.37
N GLU A 144 -5.13 2.26 -8.51
CA GLU A 144 -4.39 3.52 -8.45
C GLU A 144 -2.88 3.35 -8.32
N GLY A 145 -2.13 4.32 -8.85
CA GLY A 145 -0.70 4.42 -8.62
C GLY A 145 -0.37 4.74 -7.17
N ILE A 146 0.87 4.43 -6.77
CA ILE A 146 1.36 4.70 -5.42
C ILE A 146 2.51 5.70 -5.50
N ASP A 147 2.15 6.99 -5.59
CA ASP A 147 3.09 8.10 -5.77
C ASP A 147 4.17 8.14 -4.66
N GLU A 148 3.82 7.78 -3.42
CA GLU A 148 4.76 7.69 -2.30
C GLU A 148 5.99 6.83 -2.62
N LEU A 149 5.82 5.68 -3.29
CA LEU A 149 6.92 4.75 -3.59
C LEU A 149 7.90 5.32 -4.61
N TRP A 150 7.44 6.24 -5.47
CA TRP A 150 8.29 6.94 -6.43
C TRP A 150 9.06 8.09 -5.78
N GLY A 151 8.51 8.71 -4.74
CA GLY A 151 9.11 9.86 -4.06
C GLY A 151 10.10 9.49 -2.96
N GLU A 152 9.90 8.36 -2.26
CA GLU A 152 10.76 7.92 -1.17
C GLU A 152 12.27 7.83 -1.52
N PRO A 153 12.67 7.27 -2.68
CA PRO A 153 14.08 7.17 -3.05
C PRO A 153 14.73 8.54 -3.26
N PHE A 154 13.99 9.47 -3.89
CA PHE A 154 14.43 10.85 -4.02
C PHE A 154 14.58 11.52 -2.65
N ARG A 155 13.62 11.32 -1.74
CA ARG A 155 13.74 11.85 -0.38
C ARG A 155 14.95 11.26 0.35
N ALA A 156 15.14 9.95 0.33
CA ALA A 156 16.27 9.28 0.97
C ALA A 156 17.64 9.80 0.45
N PHE A 157 17.67 10.28 -0.80
CA PHE A 157 18.84 10.92 -1.39
C PHE A 157 19.01 12.39 -0.95
N SER A 158 17.93 13.16 -0.85
CA SER A 158 17.98 14.61 -0.65
C SER A 158 17.97 15.08 0.81
N ILE A 159 17.69 14.22 1.78
CA ILE A 159 17.63 14.59 3.21
C ILE A 159 18.48 13.64 4.08
N PRO A 160 18.81 14.03 5.33
CA PRO A 160 19.46 13.14 6.28
C PRO A 160 18.67 11.84 6.52
N VAL A 161 19.37 10.73 6.75
CA VAL A 161 18.73 9.40 6.94
C VAL A 161 17.72 9.42 8.09
N GLU A 162 18.04 10.10 9.19
CA GLU A 162 17.15 10.24 10.35
C GLU A 162 15.81 10.91 9.96
N ALA A 163 15.86 12.05 9.27
CA ALA A 163 14.67 12.75 8.78
C ALA A 163 13.85 11.90 7.78
N PHE A 164 14.51 11.04 6.99
CA PHE A 164 13.80 10.07 6.15
C PHE A 164 13.04 9.03 6.99
N TYR A 165 13.66 8.47 8.04
CA TYR A 165 13.02 7.51 8.94
C TYR A 165 11.85 8.11 9.72
N GLU A 166 11.96 9.37 10.18
CA GLU A 166 10.84 10.09 10.79
C GLU A 166 9.63 10.17 9.86
N SER A 167 9.86 10.52 8.59
CA SER A 167 8.80 10.59 7.59
C SER A 167 8.10 9.24 7.35
N ARG A 168 8.83 8.12 7.55
CA ARG A 168 8.29 6.77 7.42
C ARG A 168 7.26 6.46 8.51
N TYR A 169 7.47 6.92 9.74
CA TYR A 169 6.51 6.69 10.83
C TYR A 169 5.17 7.35 10.56
N ILE A 170 5.19 8.57 10.02
CA ILE A 170 3.97 9.27 9.58
C ILE A 170 3.25 8.46 8.50
N LYS A 171 3.98 7.96 7.51
CA LYS A 171 3.39 7.15 6.42
C LYS A 171 2.81 5.82 6.92
N ILE A 172 3.48 5.16 7.87
CA ILE A 172 2.94 3.94 8.49
C ILE A 172 1.67 4.27 9.27
N ALA A 173 1.65 5.32 10.10
CA ALA A 173 0.46 5.71 10.86
C ALA A 173 -0.74 6.02 9.93
N GLN A 174 -0.51 6.72 8.82
CA GLN A 174 -1.52 6.96 7.79
C GLN A 174 -2.05 5.65 7.19
N ALA A 175 -1.17 4.68 6.91
CA ALA A 175 -1.58 3.37 6.42
C ALA A 175 -2.41 2.61 7.49
N LEU A 176 -2.01 2.61 8.77
CA LEU A 176 -2.77 1.97 9.85
C LEU A 176 -4.19 2.55 9.96
N ARG A 177 -4.31 3.88 9.85
CA ARG A 177 -5.60 4.56 9.83
C ARG A 177 -6.50 4.10 8.70
N ASP A 178 -5.96 3.96 7.49
CA ASP A 178 -6.75 3.50 6.35
C ASP A 178 -7.13 2.02 6.49
N LEU A 179 -6.25 1.17 7.05
CA LEU A 179 -6.59 -0.21 7.38
C LEU A 179 -7.79 -0.28 8.34
N ASP A 180 -7.78 0.50 9.41
CA ASP A 180 -8.88 0.53 10.40
C ASP A 180 -10.17 1.09 9.79
N ARG A 181 -10.09 2.12 8.94
CA ARG A 181 -11.27 2.66 8.24
C ARG A 181 -11.90 1.65 7.28
N ILE A 182 -11.08 0.94 6.51
CA ILE A 182 -11.55 -0.10 5.59
C ILE A 182 -12.17 -1.25 6.38
N ALA A 183 -11.51 -1.74 7.44
CA ALA A 183 -12.09 -2.77 8.30
C ALA A 183 -13.42 -2.35 8.93
N GLY A 184 -13.54 -1.09 9.38
CA GLY A 184 -14.78 -0.55 9.91
C GLY A 184 -15.92 -0.60 8.89
N ALA A 185 -15.64 -0.22 7.63
CA ALA A 185 -16.62 -0.32 6.55
C ALA A 185 -17.00 -1.77 6.23
N MET A 186 -16.02 -2.70 6.23
CA MET A 186 -16.28 -4.14 6.05
C MET A 186 -17.16 -4.69 7.16
N ALA A 187 -16.82 -4.42 8.43
CA ALA A 187 -17.58 -4.88 9.58
C ALA A 187 -19.01 -4.32 9.57
N GLY A 188 -19.17 -3.02 9.29
CA GLY A 188 -20.49 -2.40 9.18
C GLY A 188 -21.36 -3.03 8.08
N ALA A 189 -20.77 -3.31 6.92
CA ALA A 189 -21.49 -3.87 5.78
C ALA A 189 -21.85 -5.35 5.92
N PHE A 190 -20.95 -6.16 6.48
CA PHE A 190 -21.10 -7.62 6.50
C PHE A 190 -21.48 -8.19 7.87
N GLY A 191 -21.14 -7.51 8.97
CA GLY A 191 -21.45 -7.95 10.33
C GLY A 191 -22.96 -7.91 10.63
N SER A 192 -23.66 -6.94 10.04
CA SER A 192 -25.10 -6.75 10.23
C SER A 192 -25.97 -7.75 9.47
N THR A 193 -25.40 -8.53 8.53
CA THR A 193 -26.16 -9.48 7.72
C THR A 193 -26.03 -10.91 8.23
N PRO A 194 -27.12 -11.69 8.30
CA PRO A 194 -27.05 -13.11 8.67
C PRO A 194 -26.28 -13.95 7.66
N LEU A 195 -26.08 -13.44 6.43
CA LEU A 195 -25.35 -14.14 5.37
C LEU A 195 -23.89 -14.41 5.75
N PHE A 196 -23.22 -13.53 6.49
CA PHE A 196 -21.79 -13.67 6.80
C PHE A 196 -21.54 -13.75 8.31
N ARG A 197 -22.30 -14.62 8.99
CA ARG A 197 -22.16 -14.83 10.44
C ARG A 197 -20.71 -15.15 10.82
N GLY A 198 -20.19 -14.40 11.79
CA GLY A 198 -18.84 -14.61 12.31
C GLY A 198 -17.74 -13.91 11.50
N ILE A 199 -18.09 -13.02 10.56
CA ILE A 199 -17.09 -12.28 9.78
C ILE A 199 -16.34 -11.20 10.60
N GLU A 200 -16.99 -10.56 11.58
CA GLU A 200 -16.38 -9.44 12.31
C GLU A 200 -15.09 -9.85 13.06
N PRO A 201 -15.03 -10.99 13.77
CA PRO A 201 -13.78 -11.47 14.36
C PRO A 201 -12.69 -11.76 13.33
N LEU A 202 -13.05 -12.25 12.13
CA LEU A 202 -12.08 -12.52 11.05
C LEU A 202 -11.49 -11.21 10.50
N ILE A 203 -12.33 -10.19 10.29
CA ILE A 203 -11.88 -8.85 9.85
C ILE A 203 -10.98 -8.23 10.92
N ALA A 204 -11.38 -8.29 12.19
CA ALA A 204 -10.63 -7.72 13.31
C ALA A 204 -9.25 -8.37 13.47
N ASP A 205 -9.17 -9.71 13.40
CA ASP A 205 -7.91 -10.43 13.47
C ASP A 205 -7.00 -10.12 12.27
N PHE A 206 -7.57 -10.12 11.07
CA PHE A 206 -6.82 -9.80 9.85
C PHE A 206 -6.23 -8.39 9.89
N VAL A 207 -7.00 -7.37 10.28
CA VAL A 207 -6.50 -5.99 10.36
C VAL A 207 -5.53 -5.79 11.53
N ARG A 208 -5.71 -6.47 12.66
CA ARG A 208 -4.72 -6.47 13.73
C ARG A 208 -3.35 -6.97 13.23
N LEU A 209 -3.33 -8.08 12.51
CA LEU A 209 -2.11 -8.66 11.93
C LEU A 209 -1.54 -7.80 10.80
N ALA A 210 -2.39 -7.18 9.98
CA ALA A 210 -1.99 -6.21 8.97
C ALA A 210 -1.20 -5.05 9.57
N LYS A 211 -1.69 -4.49 10.69
CA LYS A 211 -1.01 -3.38 11.39
C LYS A 211 0.36 -3.80 11.93
N ILE A 212 0.45 -4.97 12.57
CA ILE A 212 1.74 -5.53 13.04
C ILE A 212 2.70 -5.74 11.86
N LYS A 213 2.20 -6.22 10.72
CA LYS A 213 3.00 -6.47 9.52
C LYS A 213 3.53 -5.19 8.86
N CYS A 214 2.76 -4.09 8.91
CA CYS A 214 3.18 -2.77 8.44
C CYS A 214 4.45 -2.30 9.18
N GLU A 215 4.53 -2.58 10.48
CA GLU A 215 5.67 -2.20 11.32
C GLU A 215 6.86 -3.15 11.13
N THR A 216 6.62 -4.46 11.07
CA THR A 216 7.67 -5.52 11.12
C THR A 216 8.56 -5.58 9.87
N LEU A 217 9.86 -5.34 9.98
CA LEU A 217 10.82 -5.41 8.86
C LEU A 217 11.19 -6.85 8.47
N ARG A 218 11.77 -7.04 7.27
CA ARG A 218 12.27 -8.35 6.84
C ARG A 218 13.47 -8.85 7.64
N THR A 219 14.16 -7.95 8.32
CA THR A 219 15.32 -8.23 9.16
C THR A 219 14.94 -8.59 10.59
N ASP A 220 13.67 -8.43 10.96
CA ASP A 220 13.19 -8.70 12.30
C ASP A 220 13.01 -10.22 12.48
N SER A 221 13.38 -10.76 13.64
CA SER A 221 13.26 -12.19 13.92
C SER A 221 11.82 -12.70 13.87
N GLU A 222 10.87 -11.87 14.32
CA GLU A 222 9.44 -12.19 14.36
C GLU A 222 8.77 -12.21 12.98
N ILE A 223 9.48 -11.86 11.90
CA ILE A 223 8.89 -11.79 10.56
C ILE A 223 8.28 -13.12 10.10
N PHE A 224 8.85 -14.25 10.50
CA PHE A 224 8.37 -15.56 10.08
C PHE A 224 6.96 -15.83 10.62
N ASP A 225 6.75 -15.57 11.91
CA ASP A 225 5.45 -15.76 12.56
C ASP A 225 4.46 -14.67 12.11
N VAL A 226 4.87 -13.39 12.11
CA VAL A 226 4.00 -12.29 11.68
C VAL A 226 3.53 -12.46 10.24
N TRP A 227 4.40 -12.91 9.34
CA TRP A 227 4.03 -13.15 7.94
C TRP A 227 3.11 -14.36 7.81
N ALA A 228 3.40 -15.47 8.49
CA ALA A 228 2.57 -16.66 8.46
C ALA A 228 1.15 -16.36 8.99
N ASP A 229 1.05 -15.72 10.16
CA ASP A 229 -0.22 -15.35 10.77
C ASP A 229 -1.03 -14.42 9.87
N PHE A 230 -0.39 -13.40 9.30
CA PHE A 230 -1.04 -12.45 8.39
C PHE A 230 -1.63 -13.16 7.15
N VAL A 231 -0.88 -14.07 6.53
CA VAL A 231 -1.35 -14.83 5.36
C VAL A 231 -2.49 -15.76 5.74
N VAL A 232 -2.37 -16.50 6.85
CA VAL A 232 -3.43 -17.41 7.31
C VAL A 232 -4.71 -16.66 7.68
N ALA A 233 -4.61 -15.48 8.31
CA ALA A 233 -5.77 -14.65 8.60
C ALA A 233 -6.46 -14.13 7.33
N SER A 234 -5.68 -13.75 6.31
CA SER A 234 -6.20 -13.41 4.98
C SER A 234 -6.95 -14.57 4.34
N GLU A 235 -6.39 -15.79 4.38
CA GLU A 235 -7.01 -17.00 3.85
C GLU A 235 -8.29 -17.38 4.60
N ARG A 236 -8.31 -17.26 5.93
CA ARG A 236 -9.51 -17.49 6.76
C ARG A 236 -10.62 -16.52 6.41
N LEU A 237 -10.32 -15.23 6.23
CA LEU A 237 -11.30 -14.23 5.80
C LEU A 237 -11.84 -14.56 4.40
N ALA A 238 -10.98 -15.03 3.49
CA ALA A 238 -11.35 -15.42 2.13
C ALA A 238 -12.19 -16.72 2.07
N ALA A 239 -12.03 -17.59 3.05
CA ALA A 239 -12.70 -18.89 3.12
C ALA A 239 -14.10 -18.83 3.76
N ILE A 240 -14.56 -17.65 4.19
CA ILE A 240 -15.92 -17.52 4.73
C ILE A 240 -16.94 -17.96 3.68
N ALA A 241 -17.98 -18.68 4.12
CA ALA A 241 -19.07 -19.12 3.26
C ALA A 241 -20.35 -18.38 3.63
N PRO A 242 -21.14 -17.92 2.64
CA PRO A 242 -22.42 -17.30 2.94
C PRO A 242 -23.40 -18.35 3.49
N GLY A 243 -24.11 -18.01 4.56
CA GLY A 243 -25.15 -18.81 5.19
C GLY A 243 -26.43 -18.87 4.36
N LEU A 244 -26.38 -19.53 3.20
CA LEU A 244 -27.54 -19.77 2.34
C LEU A 244 -28.26 -21.06 2.72
N SER A 245 -29.59 -21.04 2.70
CA SER A 245 -30.42 -22.25 2.75
C SER A 245 -30.83 -22.72 1.35
N PRO A 246 -31.25 -23.99 1.15
CA PRO A 246 -31.83 -24.45 -0.11
C PRO A 246 -33.07 -23.64 -0.53
N ALA A 247 -33.78 -23.03 0.42
CA ALA A 247 -34.96 -22.20 0.19
C ALA A 247 -34.64 -20.73 -0.09
N SER A 248 -33.35 -20.33 -0.10
CA SER A 248 -32.97 -18.93 -0.34
C SER A 248 -33.54 -18.44 -1.67
N SER A 249 -33.98 -17.20 -1.72
CA SER A 249 -34.45 -16.54 -2.92
C SER A 249 -33.30 -16.32 -3.92
N ALA A 250 -33.65 -16.04 -5.19
CA ALA A 250 -32.66 -15.62 -6.18
C ALA A 250 -31.94 -14.33 -5.76
N HIS A 251 -32.67 -13.42 -5.11
CA HIS A 251 -32.12 -12.17 -4.60
C HIS A 251 -31.08 -12.41 -3.48
N GLU A 252 -31.38 -13.26 -2.50
CA GLU A 252 -30.42 -13.61 -1.43
C GLU A 252 -29.16 -14.28 -1.97
N ARG A 253 -29.30 -15.15 -2.98
CA ARG A 253 -28.15 -15.76 -3.67
C ARG A 253 -27.29 -14.71 -4.38
N GLN A 254 -27.91 -13.73 -5.03
CA GLN A 254 -27.21 -12.63 -5.67
C GLN A 254 -26.48 -11.77 -4.63
N LEU A 255 -27.16 -11.39 -3.54
CA LEU A 255 -26.58 -10.61 -2.46
C LEU A 255 -25.39 -11.34 -1.80
N ALA A 256 -25.49 -12.65 -1.61
CA ALA A 256 -24.38 -13.47 -1.12
C ALA A 256 -23.18 -13.47 -2.07
N SER A 257 -23.41 -13.57 -3.39
CA SER A 257 -22.35 -13.51 -4.40
C SER A 257 -21.66 -12.15 -4.43
N ASP A 258 -22.44 -11.06 -4.43
CA ASP A 258 -21.92 -9.70 -4.42
C ASP A 258 -21.15 -9.40 -3.13
N GLY A 259 -21.67 -9.84 -1.99
CA GLY A 259 -21.01 -9.71 -0.69
C GLY A 259 -19.67 -10.47 -0.67
N MET A 260 -19.64 -11.69 -1.19
CA MET A 260 -18.39 -12.48 -1.28
C MET A 260 -17.33 -11.75 -2.11
N ARG A 261 -17.72 -11.26 -3.30
CA ARG A 261 -16.81 -10.49 -4.15
C ARG A 261 -16.26 -9.25 -3.43
N LEU A 262 -17.12 -8.56 -2.67
CA LEU A 262 -16.72 -7.35 -1.95
C LEU A 262 -15.84 -7.64 -0.73
N ILE A 263 -16.05 -8.76 -0.04
CA ILE A 263 -15.15 -9.23 1.04
C ILE A 263 -13.75 -9.49 0.47
N LEU A 264 -13.66 -10.22 -0.64
CA LEU A 264 -12.39 -10.53 -1.30
C LEU A 264 -11.66 -9.26 -1.77
N GLN A 265 -12.39 -8.30 -2.35
CA GLN A 265 -11.83 -7.01 -2.76
C GLN A 265 -11.29 -6.20 -1.57
N GLY A 266 -11.96 -6.23 -0.41
CA GLY A 266 -11.48 -5.55 0.79
C GLY A 266 -10.22 -6.22 1.35
N ARG A 267 -10.21 -7.54 1.40
CA ARG A 267 -9.06 -8.36 1.80
C ARG A 267 -7.85 -8.11 0.90
N ASP A 268 -8.04 -7.96 -0.41
CA ASP A 268 -6.97 -7.63 -1.36
C ASP A 268 -6.45 -6.20 -1.14
N LEU A 269 -7.33 -5.21 -1.00
CA LEU A 269 -6.94 -3.82 -0.75
C LEU A 269 -6.17 -3.65 0.57
N LEU A 270 -6.64 -4.27 1.66
CA LEU A 270 -5.93 -4.29 2.93
C LEU A 270 -4.54 -4.93 2.79
N THR A 271 -4.43 -6.00 1.99
CA THR A 271 -3.15 -6.66 1.70
C THR A 271 -2.21 -5.75 0.93
N ASP A 272 -2.71 -5.03 -0.07
CA ASP A 272 -1.93 -4.13 -0.90
C ASP A 272 -1.36 -2.97 -0.06
N ILE A 273 -2.21 -2.31 0.74
CA ILE A 273 -1.80 -1.26 1.70
C ILE A 273 -0.77 -1.81 2.70
N THR A 274 -0.99 -3.02 3.23
CA THR A 274 -0.09 -3.63 4.23
C THR A 274 1.29 -3.91 3.66
N ARG A 275 1.35 -4.48 2.47
CA ARG A 275 2.63 -4.83 1.83
C ARG A 275 3.34 -3.57 1.33
N ALA A 276 2.60 -2.62 0.76
CA ALA A 276 3.15 -1.36 0.27
C ALA A 276 3.53 -0.42 1.42
N ARG A 277 2.88 -0.49 2.59
CA ARG A 277 3.07 0.37 3.78
C ARG A 277 2.78 1.85 3.56
N VAL A 278 1.87 2.12 2.65
CA VAL A 278 1.44 3.47 2.26
C VAL A 278 -0.04 3.41 1.91
N THR A 279 -0.70 4.55 1.99
CA THR A 279 -2.13 4.68 1.74
C THR A 279 -2.47 4.47 0.27
N MET A 280 -3.67 3.96 0.01
CA MET A 280 -4.30 3.92 -1.31
C MET A 280 -5.65 4.64 -1.22
N PRO A 281 -5.65 5.99 -1.20
CA PRO A 281 -6.81 6.78 -0.80
C PRO A 281 -7.98 6.74 -1.80
N LYS A 282 -7.71 6.59 -3.11
CA LYS A 282 -8.78 6.46 -4.10
C LYS A 282 -9.44 5.10 -3.96
N SER A 283 -8.65 4.03 -3.95
CA SER A 283 -9.13 2.66 -3.79
C SER A 283 -9.88 2.46 -2.48
N ALA A 284 -9.38 3.05 -1.37
CA ALA A 284 -10.07 3.04 -0.08
C ALA A 284 -11.45 3.71 -0.16
N ARG A 285 -11.55 4.92 -0.73
CA ARG A 285 -12.85 5.60 -0.88
C ARG A 285 -13.83 4.80 -1.75
N GLU A 286 -13.38 4.33 -2.90
CA GLU A 286 -14.22 3.56 -3.83
C GLU A 286 -14.67 2.23 -3.21
N TYR A 287 -13.82 1.60 -2.41
CA TYR A 287 -14.18 0.41 -1.66
C TYR A 287 -15.23 0.69 -0.58
N ILE A 288 -15.04 1.73 0.22
CA ILE A 288 -15.99 2.13 1.27
C ILE A 288 -17.36 2.46 0.67
N ALA A 289 -17.42 3.21 -0.43
CA ALA A 289 -18.67 3.53 -1.12
C ALA A 289 -19.41 2.27 -1.64
N ARG A 290 -18.67 1.24 -2.05
CA ARG A 290 -19.27 -0.06 -2.42
C ARG A 290 -19.83 -0.79 -1.21
N CYS A 291 -19.17 -0.71 -0.05
CA CYS A 291 -19.69 -1.27 1.22
C CYS A 291 -20.98 -0.57 1.66
N GLU A 292 -21.05 0.75 1.55
CA GLU A 292 -22.26 1.53 1.83
C GLU A 292 -23.41 1.12 0.91
N THR A 293 -23.13 1.00 -0.40
CA THR A 293 -24.11 0.54 -1.40
C THR A 293 -24.64 -0.86 -1.08
N PHE A 294 -23.73 -1.80 -0.75
CA PHE A 294 -24.10 -3.16 -0.36
C PHE A 294 -25.01 -3.17 0.88
N THR A 295 -24.66 -2.35 1.89
CA THR A 295 -25.45 -2.22 3.12
C THR A 295 -26.88 -1.77 2.83
N ALA A 296 -27.04 -0.74 1.99
CA ALA A 296 -28.36 -0.24 1.60
C ALA A 296 -29.21 -1.31 0.89
N LEU A 297 -28.60 -2.10 -0.01
CA LEU A 297 -29.28 -3.20 -0.70
C LEU A 297 -29.69 -4.32 0.27
N ALA A 298 -28.81 -4.70 1.20
CA ALA A 298 -29.09 -5.73 2.20
C ALA A 298 -30.23 -5.32 3.15
N GLN A 299 -30.29 -4.05 3.55
CA GLN A 299 -31.38 -3.52 4.38
C GLN A 299 -32.69 -3.44 3.60
N GLY A 300 -32.67 -2.98 2.35
CA GLY A 300 -33.86 -2.93 1.48
C GLY A 300 -34.49 -4.31 1.24
N ALA A 301 -33.68 -5.36 1.18
CA ALA A 301 -34.14 -6.75 1.06
C ALA A 301 -34.84 -7.26 2.34
N THR A 302 -34.45 -6.73 3.50
CA THR A 302 -35.03 -7.11 4.81
C THR A 302 -36.42 -6.48 5.00
N TYR A 303 -36.74 -5.42 4.25
CA TYR A 303 -37.98 -4.63 4.38
C TYR A 303 -38.98 -4.79 3.23
N ALA A 304 -38.80 -5.73 2.30
CA ALA A 304 -39.81 -5.98 1.27
C ALA A 304 -41.13 -6.44 1.94
N PRO A 305 -42.23 -5.66 1.84
CA PRO A 305 -43.47 -6.01 2.52
C PRO A 305 -44.04 -7.29 1.90
N PHE A 306 -44.47 -8.23 2.73
CA PHE A 306 -45.34 -9.32 2.33
C PHE A 306 -46.61 -8.69 1.72
N THR A 307 -46.65 -8.56 0.40
CA THR A 307 -47.92 -8.33 -0.30
C THR A 307 -48.69 -9.64 -0.22
N THR A 308 -49.43 -9.79 0.88
CA THR A 308 -50.41 -10.86 1.04
C THR A 308 -51.35 -10.77 -0.15
N ILE A 309 -51.29 -11.76 -1.05
CA ILE A 309 -52.28 -11.94 -2.10
C ILE A 309 -53.58 -12.28 -1.37
N GLY A 310 -54.39 -11.25 -1.14
CA GLY A 310 -55.76 -11.41 -0.67
C GLY A 310 -56.58 -11.97 -1.82
N GLU A 311 -56.88 -13.25 -1.75
CA GLU A 311 -57.98 -13.87 -2.47
C GLU A 311 -59.23 -12.98 -2.36
N ARG A 312 -59.75 -12.54 -3.51
CA ARG A 312 -61.16 -12.17 -3.63
C ARG A 312 -61.74 -12.93 -4.82
N ARG A 313 -62.48 -13.97 -4.43
CA ARG A 313 -63.70 -14.55 -5.02
C ARG A 313 -63.96 -14.33 -6.50
#